data_AF-O93769-F1
#
_entry.id   AF-O93769-F1
#
_cell.length_a   1.000
_cell.length_b   1.000
_cell.length_c   1.000
_cell.angle_alpha   90.00
_cell.angle_beta   90.00
_cell.angle_gamma   90.00
#
_symmetry.space_group_name_H-M   'P 1'
#
loop_
_entity.id
_entity.type
_entity.pdbx_description
1 polymer ?
#
loop_
_entity_poly.entity_id
_entity_poly.type
_entity_poly.pdbx_seq_one_letter_code
_entity_poly.pdbx_strand_id
1 'polypeptide(L)'
;TQLCHQLSVMVQLPEDKGGLNAKALYVDTENTFRPERIMQIAKYRGLDPQEALRNILYARAYNSDHQMMIIEESRKIIEKENLGLIVIDSLVAHFRSEYPGRENLAERQQKLNHHIAQLLRIADIYNAAVVV
;
A
#
# COMPACT_ATOMS: atom_id res chain seq x y z
N THR A 1 -2.10 -6.99 6.99
CA THR A 1 -3.57 -6.90 6.77
C THR A 1 -4.39 -6.01 7.70
N GLN A 2 -4.73 -6.36 8.96
CA GLN A 2 -5.73 -5.56 9.73
C GLN A 2 -5.27 -4.12 10.01
N LEU A 3 -4.00 -3.94 10.37
CA LEU A 3 -3.41 -2.62 10.53
C LEU A 3 -3.43 -1.84 9.21
N CYS A 4 -3.16 -2.50 8.09
CA CYS A 4 -3.22 -1.90 6.76
C CYS A 4 -4.61 -1.33 6.46
N HIS A 5 -5.67 -2.11 6.70
CA HIS A 5 -7.06 -1.65 6.55
C HIS A 5 -7.37 -0.45 7.47
N GLN A 6 -6.90 -0.49 8.71
CA GLN A 6 -7.08 0.61 9.66
C GLN A 6 -6.41 1.88 9.15
N LEU A 7 -5.14 1.81 8.76
CA LEU A 7 -4.37 2.96 8.30
C LEU A 7 -4.95 3.56 7.01
N SER A 8 -5.42 2.72 6.08
CA SER A 8 -6.09 3.18 4.85
C SER A 8 -7.35 4.00 5.09
N VAL A 9 -8.01 3.84 6.24
CA VAL A 9 -9.13 4.71 6.66
C VAL A 9 -8.62 5.90 7.47
N MET A 10 -7.66 5.70 8.37
CA MET A 10 -7.15 6.76 9.25
C MET A 10 -6.49 7.90 8.49
N VAL A 11 -5.75 7.61 7.41
CA VAL A 11 -5.08 8.64 6.59
C VAL A 11 -6.06 9.68 6.01
N GLN A 12 -7.32 9.28 5.83
CA GLN A 12 -8.37 10.13 5.28
C GLN A 12 -8.96 11.11 6.31
N LEU A 13 -8.70 10.89 7.60
CA LEU A 13 -9.20 11.78 8.64
C LEU A 13 -8.47 13.13 8.61
N PRO A 14 -9.08 14.18 9.18
CA PRO A 14 -8.41 15.44 9.46
C PRO A 14 -7.18 15.30 10.38
N GLU A 15 -6.24 16.24 10.28
CA GLU A 15 -5.03 16.29 11.10
C GLU A 15 -5.32 16.38 12.61
N ASP A 16 -6.35 17.14 13.01
CA ASP A 16 -6.80 17.25 14.41
C ASP A 16 -7.36 15.93 14.96
N LYS A 17 -7.67 14.98 14.07
CA LYS A 17 -8.08 13.60 14.41
C LYS A 17 -7.00 12.57 14.12
N GLY A 18 -5.77 13.01 13.84
CA GLY A 18 -4.60 12.17 13.60
C GLY A 18 -4.53 11.55 12.20
N GLY A 19 -5.28 12.06 11.23
CA GLY A 19 -5.13 11.71 9.81
C GLY A 19 -4.34 12.75 9.03
N LEU A 20 -4.38 12.69 7.70
CA LEU A 20 -3.63 13.57 6.79
C LEU A 20 -4.52 14.26 5.74
N ASN A 21 -5.85 14.16 5.85
CA ASN A 21 -6.79 14.54 4.79
C ASN A 21 -6.41 13.98 3.40
N ALA A 22 -5.86 12.76 3.37
CA ALA A 22 -5.25 12.18 2.17
C ALA A 22 -5.83 10.80 1.85
N LYS A 23 -5.67 10.37 0.59
CA LYS A 23 -6.09 9.06 0.10
C LYS A 23 -5.03 7.99 0.36
N ALA A 24 -5.40 6.73 0.19
CA ALA A 24 -4.49 5.59 0.31
C ALA A 24 -4.37 4.81 -1.01
N LEU A 25 -3.18 4.31 -1.32
CA LEU A 25 -2.96 3.23 -2.28
C LEU A 25 -2.78 1.92 -1.51
N TYR A 26 -3.56 0.89 -1.84
CA TYR A 26 -3.46 -0.45 -1.29
C TYR A 26 -3.05 -1.44 -2.38
N VAL A 27 -1.81 -1.92 -2.29
CA VAL A 27 -1.26 -2.97 -3.16
C VAL A 27 -1.43 -4.32 -2.47
N ASP A 28 -2.33 -5.15 -2.99
CA ASP A 28 -2.63 -6.47 -2.43
C ASP A 28 -1.92 -7.56 -3.23
N THR A 29 -1.08 -8.34 -2.55
CA THR A 29 -0.33 -9.45 -3.16
C THR A 29 -0.96 -10.81 -2.85
N GLU A 30 -1.77 -10.89 -1.80
CA GLU A 30 -2.29 -12.15 -1.23
C GLU A 30 -3.83 -12.25 -1.27
N ASN A 31 -4.52 -11.31 -1.93
CA ASN A 31 -5.98 -11.23 -1.99
C ASN A 31 -6.61 -11.13 -0.59
N THR A 32 -6.03 -10.28 0.24
CA THR A 32 -6.41 -10.07 1.64
C THR A 32 -7.24 -8.82 1.87
N PHE A 33 -7.37 -7.95 0.87
CA PHE A 33 -8.20 -6.75 0.96
C PHE A 33 -9.69 -7.11 1.10
N ARG A 34 -10.38 -6.52 2.08
CA ARG A 34 -11.80 -6.75 2.37
C ARG A 34 -12.53 -5.41 2.45
N PRO A 35 -13.29 -5.02 1.41
CA PRO A 35 -14.06 -3.77 1.40
C PRO A 35 -14.99 -3.63 2.61
N GLU A 36 -15.59 -4.73 3.05
CA GLU A 36 -16.50 -4.74 4.20
C GLU A 36 -15.78 -4.30 5.48
N ARG A 37 -14.48 -4.64 5.61
CA ARG A 37 -13.67 -4.24 6.75
C ARG A 37 -13.37 -2.73 6.72
N ILE A 38 -13.09 -2.17 5.54
CA ILE A 38 -12.94 -0.72 5.36
C ILE A 38 -14.21 0.00 5.79
N MET A 39 -15.36 -0.45 5.30
CA MET A 39 -16.66 0.17 5.62
C MET A 39 -16.97 0.12 7.13
N GLN A 40 -16.64 -0.98 7.81
CA GLN A 40 -16.79 -1.09 9.26
C GLN A 40 -15.93 -0.07 10.02
N ILE A 41 -14.65 0.05 9.64
CA ILE A 41 -13.71 0.99 10.27
C ILE A 41 -14.13 2.44 10.00
N ALA A 42 -14.54 2.75 8.77
CA ALA A 42 -15.04 4.06 8.37
C ALA A 42 -16.25 4.48 9.21
N LYS A 43 -17.25 3.59 9.34
CA LYS A 43 -18.43 3.83 10.17
C LYS A 43 -18.06 4.11 11.63
N TYR A 44 -17.13 3.34 12.19
CA TYR A 44 -16.65 3.54 13.56
C TYR A 44 -15.94 4.89 13.73
N ARG A 45 -15.22 5.36 12.71
CA ARG A 45 -14.51 6.65 12.72
C ARG A 45 -15.39 7.84 12.32
N GLY A 46 -16.68 7.62 12.03
CA GLY A 46 -17.62 8.67 11.65
C GLY A 46 -17.43 9.19 10.22
N LEU A 47 -16.81 8.40 9.34
CA LEU A 47 -16.72 8.66 7.90
C LEU A 47 -17.88 7.99 7.16
N ASP A 48 -18.26 8.55 6.01
CA ASP A 48 -19.14 7.84 5.08
C ASP A 48 -18.43 6.58 4.55
N PRO A 49 -18.99 5.37 4.72
CA PRO A 49 -18.31 4.14 4.31
C PRO A 49 -18.03 4.03 2.82
N GLN A 50 -18.87 4.63 1.97
CA GLN A 50 -18.73 4.55 0.52
C GLN A 50 -17.67 5.53 0.01
N GLU A 51 -17.64 6.75 0.54
CA GLU A 51 -16.55 7.70 0.30
C GLU A 51 -15.22 7.16 0.80
N ALA A 52 -15.20 6.57 2.00
CA ALA A 52 -13.98 6.01 2.56
C ALA A 52 -13.40 4.89 1.70
N LEU A 53 -14.26 4.06 1.10
CA LEU A 53 -13.84 3.03 0.16
C LEU A 53 -13.36 3.62 -1.17
N ARG A 54 -14.03 4.66 -1.70
CA ARG A 54 -13.60 5.38 -2.93
C ARG A 54 -12.23 6.04 -2.79
N ASN A 55 -11.88 6.50 -1.59
CA ASN A 55 -10.61 7.13 -1.28
C ASN A 55 -9.43 6.14 -1.13
N ILE A 56 -9.67 4.85 -1.34
CA ILE A 56 -8.64 3.82 -1.36
C ILE A 56 -8.47 3.32 -2.79
N LEU A 57 -7.37 3.70 -3.43
CA LEU A 57 -6.96 3.15 -4.71
C LEU A 57 -6.45 1.74 -4.47
N TYR A 58 -7.11 0.75 -5.07
CA TYR A 58 -6.75 -0.65 -4.92
C TYR A 58 -6.04 -1.17 -6.18
N ALA A 59 -4.91 -1.83 -5.99
CA ALA A 59 -4.17 -2.51 -7.05
C ALA A 59 -3.82 -3.93 -6.59
N ARG A 60 -4.06 -4.92 -7.45
CA ARG A 60 -3.65 -6.30 -7.20
C ARG A 60 -2.36 -6.60 -7.93
N ALA A 61 -1.33 -6.98 -7.19
CA ALA A 61 -0.09 -7.48 -7.76
C ALA A 61 -0.19 -9.00 -7.97
N TYR A 62 0.22 -9.48 -9.14
CA TYR A 62 0.12 -10.90 -9.53
C TYR A 62 1.46 -11.65 -9.44
N ASN A 63 2.56 -10.90 -9.40
CA ASN A 63 3.93 -11.39 -9.26
C ASN A 63 4.83 -10.22 -8.80
N SER A 64 6.11 -10.50 -8.55
CA SER A 64 7.10 -9.58 -8.01
C SER A 64 7.36 -8.40 -8.96
N ASP A 65 7.49 -8.66 -10.26
CA ASP A 65 7.70 -7.62 -11.27
C ASP A 65 6.48 -6.68 -11.40
N HIS A 66 5.25 -7.22 -11.34
CA HIS A 66 4.03 -6.42 -11.35
C HIS A 66 3.90 -5.57 -10.08
N GLN A 67 4.27 -6.12 -8.92
CA GLN A 67 4.33 -5.35 -7.67
C GLN A 67 5.28 -4.16 -7.78
N MET A 68 6.48 -4.37 -8.34
CA MET A 68 7.46 -3.30 -8.58
C MET A 68 6.95 -2.26 -9.59
N MET A 69 6.29 -2.70 -10.67
CA MET A 69 5.69 -1.83 -11.68
C MET A 69 4.60 -0.93 -11.09
N ILE A 70 3.71 -1.45 -10.25
CA ILE A 70 2.64 -0.68 -9.59
C ILE A 70 3.25 0.49 -8.81
N ILE A 71 4.33 0.25 -8.07
CA ILE A 71 5.01 1.27 -7.28
C ILE A 71 5.69 2.31 -8.18
N GLU A 72 6.30 1.91 -9.28
CA GLU A 72 6.89 2.85 -10.25
C GLU A 72 5.82 3.76 -10.87
N GLU A 73 4.69 3.18 -11.31
CA GLU A 73 3.58 3.94 -11.89
C GLU A 73 2.85 4.81 -10.86
N SER A 74 2.86 4.43 -9.58
CA SER A 74 2.24 5.21 -8.50
C SER A 74 2.79 6.64 -8.43
N ARG A 75 4.07 6.86 -8.80
CA ARG A 75 4.71 8.18 -8.85
C ARG A 75 3.93 9.21 -9.67
N LYS A 76 3.22 8.77 -10.71
CA LYS A 76 2.45 9.65 -11.61
C LYS A 76 1.09 10.06 -11.03
N ILE A 77 0.61 9.38 -9.99
CA ILE A 77 -0.71 9.57 -9.41
C ILE A 77 -0.68 10.05 -7.95
N ILE A 78 0.45 9.91 -7.23
CA ILE A 78 0.56 10.32 -5.82
C ILE A 78 0.09 11.75 -5.60
N GLU A 79 0.65 12.71 -6.33
CA GLU A 79 0.27 14.13 -6.20
C GLU A 79 -1.13 14.39 -6.76
N LYS A 80 -1.51 13.73 -7.87
CA LYS A 80 -2.81 13.95 -8.53
C LYS A 80 -3.98 13.51 -7.68
N GLU A 81 -3.82 12.40 -6.95
CA GLU A 81 -4.85 11.79 -6.12
C GLU A 81 -4.71 12.16 -4.65
N ASN A 82 -3.71 12.98 -4.29
CA ASN A 82 -3.37 13.31 -2.90
C ASN A 82 -3.18 12.05 -2.03
N LEU A 83 -2.30 11.14 -2.48
CA LEU A 83 -1.97 9.91 -1.76
C LEU A 83 -1.00 10.23 -0.61
N GLY A 84 -1.45 10.04 0.64
CA GLY A 84 -0.63 10.21 1.84
C GLY A 84 -0.14 8.89 2.44
N LEU A 85 -0.67 7.75 1.95
CA LEU A 85 -0.32 6.42 2.42
C LEU A 85 -0.25 5.43 1.26
N ILE A 86 0.82 4.64 1.23
CA ILE A 86 0.98 3.48 0.35
C ILE A 86 1.13 2.23 1.22
N VAL A 87 0.25 1.27 1.02
CA VAL A 87 0.25 -0.03 1.68
C VAL A 87 0.63 -1.11 0.68
N ILE A 88 1.49 -2.03 1.09
CA ILE A 88 1.80 -3.26 0.34
C ILE A 88 1.59 -4.44 1.28
N ASP A 89 0.51 -5.20 1.07
CA ASP A 89 0.15 -6.35 1.92
C ASP A 89 0.15 -7.63 1.06
N SER A 90 1.23 -8.41 1.06
CA SER A 90 2.53 -8.23 1.73
C SER A 90 3.69 -8.04 0.75
N LEU A 91 4.77 -7.39 1.22
CA LEU A 91 5.96 -7.10 0.40
C LEU A 91 6.68 -8.34 -0.14
N VAL A 92 6.70 -9.45 0.62
CA VAL A 92 7.64 -10.57 0.39
C VAL A 92 6.96 -11.78 -0.26
N ALA A 93 5.62 -11.86 -0.29
CA ALA A 93 4.89 -13.04 -0.74
C ALA A 93 5.32 -13.53 -2.13
N HIS A 94 5.26 -12.66 -3.13
CA HIS A 94 5.65 -12.97 -4.51
C HIS A 94 7.14 -13.27 -4.65
N PHE A 95 8.00 -12.53 -3.96
CA PHE A 95 9.44 -12.79 -3.97
C PHE A 95 9.79 -14.16 -3.38
N ARG A 96 9.03 -14.64 -2.39
CA ARG A 96 9.27 -15.95 -1.79
C ARG A 96 8.78 -17.09 -2.68
N SER A 97 7.66 -16.91 -3.39
CA SER A 97 7.11 -17.92 -4.29
C SER A 97 7.91 -18.04 -5.59
N GLU A 98 8.37 -16.93 -6.16
CA GLU A 98 9.12 -16.90 -7.43
C GLU A 98 10.58 -17.29 -7.29
N TYR A 99 11.17 -17.03 -6.12
CA TYR A 99 12.58 -17.32 -5.83
C TYR A 99 12.71 -18.28 -4.63
N PRO A 100 12.31 -19.56 -4.79
CA PRO A 100 12.42 -20.56 -3.73
C PRO A 100 13.87 -20.99 -3.52
N GLY A 101 14.14 -21.64 -2.39
CA GLY A 101 15.45 -22.23 -2.12
C GLY A 101 16.54 -21.24 -1.71
N ARG A 102 17.75 -21.77 -1.44
CA ARG A 102 18.92 -20.98 -1.02
C ARG A 102 19.74 -20.50 -2.22
N GLU A 103 19.67 -21.23 -3.32
CA GLU A 103 20.28 -20.94 -4.61
C GLU A 103 19.81 -19.60 -5.19
N ASN A 104 18.53 -19.25 -4.99
CA ASN A 104 17.95 -17.99 -5.46
C ASN A 104 17.99 -16.88 -4.40
N LEU A 105 18.64 -17.12 -3.24
CA LEU A 105 18.66 -16.15 -2.13
C LEU A 105 19.30 -14.83 -2.55
N ALA A 106 20.42 -14.89 -3.28
CA ALA A 106 21.14 -13.69 -3.71
C ALA A 106 20.29 -12.83 -4.67
N GLU A 107 19.71 -13.45 -5.69
CA GLU A 107 18.84 -12.76 -6.66
C GLU A 107 17.61 -12.16 -5.98
N ARG A 108 16.95 -12.93 -5.10
CA ARG A 108 15.80 -12.46 -4.33
C ARG A 108 16.17 -11.24 -3.48
N GLN A 109 17.29 -11.30 -2.76
CA GLN A 109 17.75 -10.18 -1.93
C GLN A 109 18.08 -8.96 -2.77
N GLN A 110 18.70 -9.13 -3.94
CA GLN A 110 19.00 -8.02 -4.84
C GLN A 110 17.72 -7.33 -5.34
N LYS A 111 16.73 -8.08 -5.83
CA LYS A 111 15.46 -7.52 -6.28
C LYS A 111 14.67 -6.88 -5.13
N LEU A 112 14.58 -7.54 -3.97
CA LEU A 112 13.88 -7.01 -2.80
C LEU A 112 14.52 -5.70 -2.30
N ASN A 113 15.85 -5.64 -2.23
CA ASN A 113 16.57 -4.44 -1.83
C ASN A 113 16.33 -3.29 -2.81
N HIS A 114 16.32 -3.57 -4.12
CA HIS A 114 15.96 -2.57 -5.12
C HIS A 114 14.53 -2.05 -4.88
N HIS A 115 13.57 -2.95 -4.63
CA HIS A 115 12.19 -2.58 -4.39
C HIS A 115 12.02 -1.73 -3.11
N ILE A 116 12.68 -2.11 -2.01
CA ILE A 116 12.68 -1.32 -0.76
C ILE A 116 13.28 0.07 -1.01
N ALA A 117 14.37 0.17 -1.79
CA ALA A 117 14.95 1.46 -2.14
C ALA A 117 14.01 2.34 -2.97
N GLN A 118 13.18 1.75 -3.84
CA GLN A 118 12.13 2.49 -4.56
C GLN A 118 11.06 3.02 -3.59
N LEU A 119 10.65 2.22 -2.60
CA LEU A 119 9.66 2.59 -1.60
C LEU A 119 10.13 3.73 -0.69
N LEU A 120 11.36 3.63 -0.17
CA LEU A 120 11.97 4.69 0.65
C LEU A 120 12.05 6.00 -0.14
N ARG A 121 12.49 5.94 -1.40
CA ARG A 121 12.56 7.12 -2.27
C ARG A 121 11.20 7.76 -2.48
N ILE A 122 10.13 6.97 -2.64
CA ILE A 122 8.77 7.49 -2.76
C ILE A 122 8.33 8.16 -1.46
N ALA A 123 8.58 7.53 -0.32
CA ALA A 123 8.26 8.11 0.98
C ALA A 123 8.94 9.49 1.17
N ASP A 124 10.23 9.58 0.84
CA ASP A 124 11.03 10.80 1.00
C ASP A 124 10.62 11.92 0.03
N ILE A 125 10.43 11.60 -1.26
CA ILE A 125 10.13 12.61 -2.29
C ILE A 125 8.73 13.19 -2.10
N TYR A 126 7.75 12.33 -1.83
CA TYR A 126 6.34 12.72 -1.81
C TYR A 126 5.79 12.96 -0.40
N ASN A 127 6.63 12.84 0.63
CA ASN A 127 6.23 12.93 2.03
C ASN A 127 5.02 12.01 2.36
N ALA A 128 5.06 10.79 1.82
CA ALA A 128 4.00 9.79 1.98
C ALA A 128 4.45 8.69 2.95
N ALA A 129 3.52 8.18 3.76
CA ALA A 129 3.79 7.01 4.60
C ALA A 129 3.78 5.74 3.75
N VAL A 130 4.76 4.85 3.95
CA VAL A 130 4.80 3.53 3.31
C VAL A 130 4.74 2.43 4.36
N VAL A 131 3.83 1.47 4.19
CA VAL A 131 3.64 0.33 5.09
C VAL A 131 3.69 -0.97 4.29
N VAL A 132 4.46 -1.94 4.78
CA VAL A 132 4.77 -3.23 4.14
C VAL A 132 4.51 -4.42 5.07
#